data_AF-A0A9D0ZXS8-F1
#
_entry.id   AF-A0A9D0ZXS8-F1
#
_cell.length_a   1.000
_cell.length_b   1.000
_cell.length_c   1.000
_cell.angle_alpha   90.00
_cell.angle_beta   90.00
_cell.angle_gamma   90.00
#
_symmetry.space_group_name_H-M   'P 1'
#
loop_
_entity.id
_entity.type
_entity.pdbx_description
1 polymer ?
#
loop_
_entity_poly.entity_id
_entity_poly.type
_entity_poly.pdbx_seq_one_letter_code
_entity_poly.pdbx_strand_id
1 'polypeptide(L)'
;MKLGEKIRFYRKQQGLTQEQVAEKLGVSTPAVNKWENDNSYPDITMLSPLARLLNTDVNTLLSFRENLTMHEIEKIVESIADIFRREGFESGFENGETHLKEYPNDSQLALHMGELYARHLEMAPTDSRVQYEKRILRLMEQAGESEEQKTAEAALSWQMHYYAGQGEFEKAEEVLSQVPDAGVDKVELQISLERKKGDYKTAKLYCRDLLNQKSTAILNILGEYETILKETGEDKEAANIAEIGSAAAVLFKNFRMGEESKK
;
A
#
# COMPACT_ATOMS: atom_id res chain seq x y z
N MET A 1 20.25 1.72 14.84
CA MET A 1 21.65 2.10 15.15
C MET A 1 21.94 3.42 14.49
N LYS A 2 22.55 4.35 15.22
CA LYS A 2 23.02 5.63 14.66
C LYS A 2 24.30 5.44 13.84
N LEU A 3 24.69 6.45 13.06
CA LEU A 3 25.88 6.38 12.21
C LEU A 3 27.15 6.07 13.03
N GLY A 4 27.37 6.73 14.17
CA GLY A 4 28.56 6.51 14.99
C GLY A 4 28.68 5.07 15.51
N GLU A 5 27.55 4.49 15.92
CA GLU A 5 27.48 3.09 16.35
C GLU A 5 27.83 2.12 15.22
N LYS A 6 27.35 2.40 14.00
CA LYS A 6 27.65 1.59 12.80
C LYS A 6 29.11 1.68 12.42
N ILE A 7 29.69 2.89 12.41
CA ILE A 7 31.13 3.09 12.13
C ILE A 7 31.95 2.25 13.12
N ARG A 8 31.65 2.35 14.42
CA ARG A 8 32.33 1.58 15.48
C ARG A 8 32.15 0.07 15.29
N PHE A 9 30.94 -0.36 14.96
CA PHE A 9 30.61 -1.77 14.76
C PHE A 9 31.41 -2.37 13.61
N TYR A 10 31.34 -1.78 12.41
CA TYR A 10 32.06 -2.28 11.25
C TYR A 10 33.58 -2.15 11.40
N ARG A 11 34.08 -1.08 12.03
CA ARG A 11 35.51 -0.95 12.33
C ARG A 11 36.02 -2.12 13.17
N LYS A 12 35.29 -2.47 14.23
CA LYS A 12 35.63 -3.61 15.10
C LYS A 12 35.55 -4.94 14.36
N GLN A 13 34.58 -5.11 13.44
CA GLN A 13 34.54 -6.32 12.59
C GLN A 13 35.75 -6.44 11.66
N GLN A 14 36.28 -5.32 11.16
CA GLN A 14 37.52 -5.30 10.38
C GLN A 14 38.79 -5.41 11.26
N GLY A 15 38.66 -5.50 12.58
CA GLY A 15 39.81 -5.57 13.50
C GLY A 15 40.65 -4.29 13.57
N LEU A 16 40.11 -3.14 13.15
CA LEU A 16 40.85 -1.87 13.05
C LEU A 16 40.75 -1.05 14.34
N THR A 17 41.81 -0.31 14.69
CA THR A 17 41.76 0.74 15.73
C THR A 17 41.28 2.08 15.16
N GLN A 18 40.92 3.04 16.03
CA GLN A 18 40.53 4.38 15.57
C GLN A 18 41.70 5.08 14.86
N GLU A 19 42.94 4.87 15.34
CA GLU A 19 44.17 5.39 14.74
C GLU A 19 44.41 4.81 13.35
N GLN A 20 44.20 3.51 13.16
CA GLN A 20 44.37 2.87 11.86
C GLN A 20 43.34 3.34 10.83
N VAL A 21 42.10 3.59 11.26
CA VAL A 21 41.08 4.21 10.41
C VAL A 21 41.49 5.62 10.04
N ALA A 22 41.96 6.41 11.01
CA ALA A 22 42.39 7.78 10.81
C ALA A 22 43.56 7.88 9.81
N GLU A 23 44.58 7.03 9.98
CA GLU A 23 45.73 6.94 9.09
C GLU A 23 45.32 6.59 7.65
N LYS A 24 44.52 5.53 7.47
CA LYS A 24 44.08 5.07 6.15
C LYS A 24 43.20 6.08 5.41
N LEU A 25 42.47 6.92 6.15
CA LEU A 25 41.57 7.93 5.60
C LEU A 25 42.18 9.33 5.55
N GLY A 26 43.41 9.53 6.03
CA GLY A 26 44.07 10.84 6.05
C GLY A 26 43.40 11.86 6.98
N VAL A 27 42.79 11.39 8.08
CA VAL A 27 42.12 12.24 9.07
C VAL A 27 42.78 12.08 10.45
N SER A 28 42.36 12.90 11.42
CA SER A 28 42.84 12.79 12.79
C SER A 28 42.10 11.70 13.58
N THR A 29 42.80 10.96 14.46
CA THR A 29 42.17 9.99 15.38
C THR A 29 41.01 10.59 16.19
N PRO A 30 41.12 11.83 16.74
CA PRO A 30 40.00 12.47 17.41
C PRO A 30 38.76 12.68 16.52
N ALA A 31 38.93 12.85 15.19
CA ALA A 31 37.80 12.93 14.28
C ALA A 31 37.04 11.60 14.23
N VAL A 32 37.75 10.47 14.08
CA VAL A 32 37.14 9.13 14.12
C VAL A 32 36.45 8.87 15.46
N ASN A 33 37.07 9.28 16.57
CA ASN A 33 36.45 9.17 17.89
C ASN A 33 35.15 9.98 18.01
N LYS A 34 35.13 11.21 17.48
CA LYS A 34 33.93 12.05 17.47
C LYS A 34 32.83 11.45 16.59
N TRP A 35 33.18 10.90 15.42
CA TRP A 35 32.24 10.19 14.55
C TRP A 35 31.59 9.02 15.27
N GLU A 36 32.39 8.18 15.93
CA GLU A 36 31.89 7.00 16.65
C GLU A 36 31.06 7.31 17.89
N ASN A 37 31.08 8.56 18.37
CA ASN A 37 30.32 9.03 19.52
C ASN A 37 29.21 10.01 19.12
N ASP A 38 28.88 10.12 17.82
CA ASP A 38 27.89 11.06 17.28
C ASP A 38 28.14 12.55 17.65
N ASN A 39 29.38 12.91 18.00
CA ASN A 39 29.78 14.29 18.34
C ASN A 39 30.09 15.14 17.09
N SER A 40 30.28 14.50 15.95
CA SER A 40 30.41 15.12 14.63
C SER A 40 30.14 14.06 13.55
N TYR A 41 29.86 14.48 12.33
CA TYR A 41 29.67 13.57 11.20
C TYR A 41 30.94 13.53 10.33
N PRO A 42 31.24 12.41 9.66
CA PRO A 42 32.19 12.40 8.55
C PRO A 42 31.71 13.38 7.47
N ASP A 43 32.64 14.09 6.85
CA ASP A 43 32.32 14.89 5.67
C ASP A 43 31.72 14.00 4.56
N ILE A 44 30.83 14.54 3.73
CA ILE A 44 30.16 13.77 2.66
C ILE A 44 31.17 13.10 1.72
N THR A 45 32.32 13.73 1.47
CA THR A 45 33.40 13.17 0.66
C THR A 45 34.09 11.97 1.32
N MET A 46 33.97 11.84 2.64
CA MET A 46 34.57 10.75 3.43
C MET A 46 33.67 9.52 3.53
N LEU A 47 32.38 9.60 3.20
CA LEU A 47 31.45 8.48 3.32
C LEU A 47 31.85 7.31 2.42
N SER A 48 32.19 7.57 1.15
CA SER A 48 32.58 6.52 0.20
C SER A 48 33.93 5.85 0.56
N PRO A 49 35.00 6.59 0.88
CA PRO A 49 36.24 5.99 1.41
C PRO A 49 36.03 5.20 2.70
N LEU A 50 35.24 5.73 3.64
CA LEU A 50 34.94 5.09 4.91
C LEU A 50 34.18 3.77 4.69
N ALA A 51 33.15 3.75 3.84
CA ALA A 51 32.40 2.55 3.49
C ALA A 51 33.31 1.44 2.91
N ARG A 52 34.18 1.79 1.96
CA ARG A 52 35.15 0.85 1.37
C ARG A 52 36.13 0.30 2.41
N LEU A 53 36.64 1.16 3.29
CA LEU A 53 37.56 0.74 4.35
C LEU A 53 36.89 -0.23 5.34
N LEU A 54 35.62 0.04 5.66
CA LEU A 54 34.83 -0.76 6.60
C LEU A 54 34.20 -2.02 5.97
N ASN A 55 34.46 -2.26 4.68
CA ASN A 55 33.88 -3.33 3.88
C ASN A 55 32.34 -3.36 3.94
N THR A 56 31.73 -2.18 3.77
CA THR A 56 30.28 -1.97 3.72
C THR A 56 29.94 -0.94 2.63
N ASP A 57 28.68 -0.53 2.53
CA ASP A 57 28.22 0.49 1.61
C ASP A 57 27.68 1.74 2.36
N VAL A 58 27.53 2.85 1.64
CA VAL A 58 27.09 4.13 2.20
C VAL A 58 25.66 4.05 2.72
N ASN A 59 24.77 3.29 2.08
CA ASN A 59 23.39 3.13 2.54
C ASN A 59 23.36 2.38 3.87
N THR A 60 24.15 1.32 3.98
CA THR A 60 24.32 0.57 5.21
C THR A 60 24.88 1.45 6.33
N LEU A 61 25.85 2.33 6.07
CA LEU A 61 26.35 3.29 7.07
C LEU A 61 25.28 4.29 7.50
N LEU A 62 24.55 4.87 6.55
CA LEU A 62 23.55 5.90 6.82
C LEU A 62 22.20 5.34 7.30
N SER A 63 22.01 4.02 7.26
CA SER A 63 20.69 3.39 7.47
C SER A 63 19.67 3.80 6.40
N PHE A 64 20.13 4.23 5.23
CA PHE A 64 19.22 4.64 4.17
C PHE A 64 18.47 3.42 3.65
N ARG A 65 17.15 3.56 3.57
CA ARG A 65 16.25 2.69 2.82
C ARG A 65 15.34 3.60 2.02
N GLU A 66 15.09 3.19 0.78
CA GLU A 66 14.26 3.95 -0.14
C GLU A 66 12.82 4.07 0.37
N ASN A 67 12.25 2.95 0.81
CA ASN A 67 10.91 2.86 1.38
C ASN A 67 10.92 2.14 2.73
N LEU A 68 9.89 2.41 3.54
CA LEU A 68 9.60 1.66 4.75
C LEU A 68 9.11 0.25 4.39
N THR A 69 9.34 -0.69 5.29
CA THR A 69 8.64 -1.99 5.23
C THR A 69 7.21 -1.85 5.74
N MET A 70 6.31 -2.70 5.27
CA MET A 70 4.92 -2.72 5.72
C MET A 70 4.79 -2.79 7.26
N HIS A 71 5.62 -3.61 7.92
CA HIS A 71 5.64 -3.74 9.39
C HIS A 71 6.10 -2.45 10.09
N GLU A 72 7.00 -1.68 9.47
CA GLU A 72 7.41 -0.37 10.00
C GLU A 72 6.28 0.66 9.82
N ILE A 73 5.60 0.66 8.66
CA ILE A 73 4.43 1.51 8.41
C ILE A 73 3.32 1.21 9.41
N GLU A 74 2.98 -0.06 9.64
CA GLU A 74 1.96 -0.48 10.60
C GLU A 74 2.25 0.05 12.01
N LYS A 75 3.50 -0.02 12.46
CA LYS A 75 3.90 0.52 13.77
C LYS A 75 3.79 2.04 13.83
N ILE A 76 4.17 2.73 12.77
CA ILE A 76 4.02 4.20 12.68
C ILE A 76 2.54 4.57 12.76
N VAL A 77 1.69 3.88 11.99
CA VAL A 77 0.23 4.08 11.99
C VAL A 77 -0.36 3.82 13.37
N GLU A 78 0.02 2.74 14.05
CA GLU A 78 -0.46 2.42 15.41
C GLU A 78 -0.05 3.51 16.41
N SER A 79 1.22 3.93 16.37
CA SER A 79 1.73 5.01 17.22
C SER A 79 0.99 6.33 17.00
N ILE A 80 0.73 6.71 15.74
CA ILE A 80 0.03 7.94 15.43
C ILE A 80 -1.46 7.84 15.80
N ALA A 81 -2.10 6.68 15.61
CA ALA A 81 -3.46 6.44 16.07
C ALA A 81 -3.60 6.62 17.59
N ASP A 82 -2.58 6.24 18.36
CA ASP A 82 -2.52 6.53 19.80
C ASP A 82 -2.42 8.03 20.09
N ILE A 83 -1.61 8.77 19.34
CA ILE A 83 -1.49 10.23 19.49
C ILE A 83 -2.83 10.91 19.17
N PHE A 84 -3.51 10.51 18.09
CA PHE A 84 -4.86 11.00 17.77
C PHE A 84 -5.82 10.87 18.96
N ARG A 85 -5.80 9.71 19.64
CA ARG A 85 -6.67 9.42 20.79
C ARG A 85 -6.29 10.19 22.05
N ARG A 86 -5.00 10.39 22.30
CA ARG A 86 -4.49 10.93 23.58
C ARG A 86 -4.25 12.43 23.57
N GLU A 87 -3.80 12.95 22.44
CA GLU A 87 -3.27 14.31 22.31
C GLU A 87 -4.06 15.14 21.29
N GLY A 88 -4.89 14.49 20.47
CA GLY A 88 -5.80 15.15 19.54
C GLY A 88 -5.33 15.13 18.08
N PHE A 89 -6.16 15.71 17.21
CA PHE A 89 -5.97 15.64 15.76
C PHE A 89 -4.69 16.31 15.28
N GLU A 90 -4.41 17.52 15.75
CA GLU A 90 -3.26 18.29 15.29
C GLU A 90 -1.94 17.61 15.63
N SER A 91 -1.79 17.07 16.85
CA SER A 91 -0.59 16.33 17.27
C SER A 91 -0.37 15.06 16.44
N GLY A 92 -1.44 14.29 16.20
CA GLY A 92 -1.36 13.09 15.36
C GLY A 92 -0.97 13.41 13.92
N PHE A 93 -1.57 14.47 13.37
CA PHE A 93 -1.28 14.96 12.03
C PHE A 93 0.16 15.49 11.90
N GLU A 94 0.65 16.30 12.84
CA GLU A 94 2.01 16.82 12.82
C GLU A 94 3.05 15.69 12.91
N ASN A 95 2.78 14.67 13.74
CA ASN A 95 3.65 13.50 13.85
C ASN A 95 3.70 12.71 12.53
N GLY A 96 2.55 12.43 11.91
CA GLY A 96 2.52 11.75 10.62
C GLY A 96 3.17 12.55 9.49
N GLU A 97 3.01 13.88 9.47
CA GLU A 97 3.68 14.75 8.50
C GLU A 97 5.21 14.75 8.68
N THR A 98 5.72 14.47 9.88
CA THR A 98 7.16 14.30 10.11
C THR A 98 7.68 13.05 9.41
N HIS A 99 6.95 11.93 9.48
CA HIS A 99 7.30 10.71 8.75
C HIS A 99 7.17 10.87 7.23
N LEU A 100 6.13 11.56 6.76
CA LEU A 100 5.97 11.85 5.33
C LEU A 100 7.07 12.76 4.78
N LYS A 101 7.66 13.64 5.60
CA LYS A 101 8.84 14.43 5.20
C LYS A 101 10.11 13.59 5.15
N GLU A 102 10.22 12.57 6.00
CA GLU A 102 11.34 11.63 5.99
C GLU A 102 11.28 10.68 4.79
N TYR A 103 10.06 10.27 4.39
CA TYR A 103 9.79 9.36 3.28
C TYR A 103 8.84 10.01 2.24
N PRO A 104 9.28 11.06 1.53
CA PRO A 104 8.40 11.87 0.68
C PRO A 104 7.83 11.13 -0.53
N ASN A 105 8.50 10.08 -1.01
CA ASN A 105 8.11 9.31 -2.19
C ASN A 105 7.60 7.90 -1.86
N ASP A 106 7.39 7.58 -0.57
CA ASP A 106 6.87 6.28 -0.17
C ASP A 106 5.34 6.25 -0.34
N SER A 107 4.89 5.68 -1.46
CA SER A 107 3.47 5.61 -1.82
C SER A 107 2.64 4.77 -0.84
N GLN A 108 3.23 3.75 -0.21
CA GLN A 108 2.53 2.97 0.81
C GLN A 108 2.31 3.80 2.07
N LEU A 109 3.35 4.53 2.52
CA LEU A 109 3.20 5.45 3.63
C LEU A 109 2.16 6.54 3.32
N ALA A 110 2.18 7.10 2.11
CA ALA A 110 1.20 8.10 1.69
C ALA A 110 -0.24 7.56 1.76
N LEU A 111 -0.49 6.36 1.24
CA LEU A 111 -1.79 5.69 1.34
C LEU A 111 -2.22 5.54 2.81
N HIS A 112 -1.39 4.93 3.65
CA HIS A 112 -1.72 4.64 5.04
C HIS A 112 -1.91 5.89 5.89
N MET A 113 -1.10 6.94 5.69
CA MET A 113 -1.27 8.22 6.36
C MET A 113 -2.55 8.91 5.91
N GLY A 114 -2.85 8.92 4.61
CA GLY A 114 -4.09 9.51 4.11
C GLY A 114 -5.34 8.80 4.65
N GLU A 115 -5.35 7.47 4.71
CA GLU A 115 -6.44 6.70 5.31
C GLU A 115 -6.59 6.98 6.81
N LEU A 116 -5.46 7.03 7.53
CA LEU A 116 -5.45 7.31 8.96
C LEU A 116 -5.99 8.70 9.27
N TYR A 117 -5.57 9.71 8.50
CA TYR A 117 -6.06 11.08 8.63
C TYR A 117 -7.54 11.19 8.27
N ALA A 118 -7.98 10.57 7.18
CA ALA A 118 -9.38 10.55 6.77
C ALA A 118 -10.29 9.95 7.86
N ARG A 119 -9.87 8.85 8.46
CA ARG A 119 -10.60 8.17 9.56
C ARG A 119 -10.81 9.07 10.76
N HIS A 120 -9.85 9.95 11.06
CA HIS A 120 -9.88 10.83 12.23
C HIS A 120 -10.27 12.27 11.89
N LEU A 121 -10.64 12.58 10.65
CA LEU A 121 -10.95 13.95 10.20
C LEU A 121 -12.14 14.58 10.97
N GLU A 122 -13.01 13.75 11.57
CA GLU A 122 -14.05 14.15 12.53
C GLU A 122 -13.54 14.82 13.80
N MET A 123 -12.26 14.63 14.14
CA MET A 123 -11.63 15.24 15.31
C MET A 123 -10.93 16.56 14.97
N ALA A 124 -10.82 16.92 13.69
CA ALA A 124 -10.08 18.09 13.26
C ALA A 124 -10.83 19.40 13.60
N PRO A 125 -10.11 20.50 13.92
CA PRO A 125 -10.72 21.82 14.07
C PRO A 125 -11.50 22.22 12.82
N THR A 126 -12.74 22.70 13.01
CA THR A 126 -13.66 23.00 11.91
C THR A 126 -13.10 24.03 10.93
N ASP A 127 -12.41 25.07 11.43
CA ASP A 127 -11.87 26.16 10.62
C ASP A 127 -10.72 25.71 9.69
N SER A 128 -10.01 24.64 10.07
CA SER A 128 -8.85 24.10 9.33
C SER A 128 -9.16 22.80 8.60
N ARG A 129 -10.36 22.23 8.78
CA ARG A 129 -10.75 20.91 8.24
C ARG A 129 -10.49 20.78 6.73
N VAL A 130 -10.86 21.81 5.97
CA VAL A 130 -10.69 21.83 4.50
C VAL A 130 -9.21 21.73 4.10
N GLN A 131 -8.29 22.28 4.89
CA GLN A 131 -6.86 22.16 4.64
C GLN A 131 -6.37 20.73 4.82
N TYR A 132 -6.83 20.04 5.88
CA TYR A 132 -6.48 18.63 6.13
C TYR A 132 -7.07 17.72 5.06
N GLU A 133 -8.30 17.95 4.64
CA GLU A 133 -8.94 17.21 3.55
C GLU A 133 -8.17 17.36 2.23
N LYS A 134 -7.73 18.57 1.88
CA LYS A 134 -6.83 18.80 0.73
C LYS A 134 -5.48 18.08 0.86
N ARG A 135 -4.96 17.92 2.07
CA ARG A 135 -3.72 17.15 2.28
C ARG A 135 -3.97 15.66 2.08
N ILE A 136 -5.07 15.12 2.63
CA ILE A 136 -5.48 13.73 2.43
C ILE A 136 -5.62 13.43 0.94
N LEU A 137 -6.32 14.28 0.19
CA LEU A 137 -6.49 14.10 -1.25
C LEU A 137 -5.14 14.06 -1.99
N ARG A 138 -4.21 14.96 -1.67
CA ARG A 138 -2.85 14.93 -2.26
C ARG A 138 -2.06 13.66 -1.94
N LEU A 139 -2.22 13.12 -0.73
CA LEU A 139 -1.59 11.84 -0.37
C LEU A 139 -2.20 10.68 -1.17
N MET A 140 -3.50 10.72 -1.40
CA MET A 140 -4.21 9.73 -2.20
C MET A 140 -3.85 9.84 -3.68
N GLU A 141 -3.72 11.05 -4.22
CA GLU A 141 -3.22 11.30 -5.59
C GLU A 141 -1.83 10.72 -5.77
N GLN A 142 -0.90 11.03 -4.86
CA GLN A 142 0.45 10.47 -4.85
C GLN A 142 0.45 8.93 -4.79
N ALA A 143 -0.36 8.34 -3.92
CA ALA A 143 -0.44 6.89 -3.81
C ALA A 143 -1.07 6.25 -5.06
N GLY A 144 -1.98 6.94 -5.74
CA GLY A 144 -2.60 6.53 -7.01
C GLY A 144 -1.62 6.45 -8.18
N GLU A 145 -0.52 7.19 -8.13
CA GLU A 145 0.57 7.16 -9.12
C GLU A 145 1.62 6.07 -8.83
N SER A 146 1.41 5.24 -7.82
CA SER A 146 2.35 4.18 -7.43
C SER A 146 2.57 3.15 -8.55
N GLU A 147 3.82 2.71 -8.72
CA GLU A 147 4.15 1.55 -9.57
C GLU A 147 3.61 0.24 -8.98
N GLU A 148 3.37 0.20 -7.66
CA GLU A 148 2.74 -0.95 -7.02
C GLU A 148 1.23 -0.93 -7.23
N GLN A 149 0.78 -1.83 -8.11
CA GLN A 149 -0.61 -1.97 -8.52
C GLN A 149 -1.61 -1.95 -7.35
N LYS A 150 -1.36 -2.73 -6.28
CA LYS A 150 -2.27 -2.80 -5.11
C LYS A 150 -2.42 -1.45 -4.40
N THR A 151 -1.33 -0.71 -4.26
CA THR A 151 -1.30 0.59 -3.58
C THR A 151 -2.01 1.65 -4.42
N ALA A 152 -1.72 1.69 -5.73
CA ALA A 152 -2.39 2.57 -6.68
C ALA A 152 -3.91 2.33 -6.70
N GLU A 153 -4.32 1.07 -6.79
CA GLU A 153 -5.71 0.66 -6.80
C GLU A 153 -6.48 1.03 -5.53
N ALA A 154 -5.88 0.82 -4.35
CA ALA A 154 -6.48 1.21 -3.09
C ALA A 154 -6.71 2.73 -3.02
N ALA A 155 -5.72 3.52 -3.46
CA ALA A 155 -5.81 4.97 -3.48
C ALA A 155 -6.87 5.47 -4.47
N LEU A 156 -6.91 4.93 -5.70
CA LEU A 156 -7.91 5.27 -6.71
C LEU A 156 -9.33 4.90 -6.25
N SER A 157 -9.49 3.75 -5.60
CA SER A 157 -10.77 3.34 -4.99
C SER A 157 -11.22 4.35 -3.93
N TRP A 158 -10.31 4.76 -3.04
CA TRP A 158 -10.59 5.78 -2.04
C TRP A 158 -11.03 7.10 -2.68
N GLN A 159 -10.28 7.59 -3.68
CA GLN A 159 -10.58 8.83 -4.40
C GLN A 159 -11.95 8.77 -5.10
N MET A 160 -12.28 7.67 -5.76
CA MET A 160 -13.57 7.48 -6.41
C MET A 160 -14.72 7.58 -5.38
N HIS A 161 -14.59 6.89 -4.24
CA HIS A 161 -15.60 6.96 -3.18
C HIS A 161 -15.72 8.34 -2.54
N TYR A 162 -14.59 9.05 -2.41
CA TYR A 162 -14.53 10.42 -1.94
C TYR A 162 -15.33 11.36 -2.88
N TYR A 163 -14.98 11.42 -4.16
CA TYR A 163 -15.67 12.29 -5.13
C TYR A 163 -17.15 11.93 -5.28
N ALA A 164 -17.48 10.64 -5.35
CA ALA A 164 -18.87 10.19 -5.42
C ALA A 164 -19.66 10.51 -4.13
N GLY A 165 -18.99 10.60 -2.97
CA GLY A 165 -19.60 11.07 -1.72
C GLY A 165 -19.91 12.56 -1.71
N GLN A 166 -19.10 13.37 -2.40
CA GLN A 166 -19.33 14.81 -2.59
C GLN A 166 -20.34 15.11 -3.71
N GLY A 167 -20.79 14.10 -4.45
CA GLY A 167 -21.66 14.26 -5.62
C GLY A 167 -20.92 14.70 -6.90
N GLU A 168 -19.58 14.70 -6.88
CA GLU A 168 -18.74 15.02 -8.04
C GLU A 168 -18.56 13.77 -8.92
N PHE A 169 -19.64 13.35 -9.58
CA PHE A 169 -19.67 12.09 -10.30
C PHE A 169 -18.75 12.05 -11.52
N GLU A 170 -18.56 13.17 -12.22
CA GLU A 170 -17.63 13.22 -13.36
C GLU A 170 -16.19 12.92 -12.94
N LYS A 171 -15.74 13.48 -11.80
CA LYS A 171 -14.40 13.18 -11.26
C LYS A 171 -14.28 11.74 -10.78
N ALA A 172 -15.35 11.21 -10.17
CA ALA A 172 -15.37 9.82 -9.75
C ALA A 172 -15.23 8.85 -10.95
N GLU A 173 -15.85 9.17 -12.09
CA GLU A 173 -15.68 8.41 -13.35
C GLU A 173 -14.26 8.55 -13.92
N GLU A 174 -13.68 9.76 -13.89
CA GLU A 174 -12.32 10.00 -14.33
C GLU A 174 -11.31 9.16 -13.55
N VAL A 175 -11.40 9.15 -12.22
CA VAL A 175 -10.56 8.30 -11.35
C VAL A 175 -10.79 6.82 -11.65
N LEU A 176 -12.04 6.39 -11.78
CA LEU A 176 -12.38 5.00 -12.08
C LEU A 176 -11.82 4.51 -13.43
N SER A 177 -11.68 5.41 -14.40
CA SER A 177 -11.09 5.08 -15.71
C SER A 177 -9.61 4.71 -15.62
N GLN A 178 -8.90 5.20 -14.60
CA GLN A 178 -7.48 4.93 -14.35
C GLN A 178 -7.25 3.59 -13.65
N VAL A 179 -8.28 3.02 -13.01
CA VAL A 179 -8.19 1.71 -12.35
C VAL A 179 -7.98 0.62 -13.42
N PRO A 180 -6.91 -0.19 -13.32
CA PRO A 180 -6.68 -1.31 -14.24
C PRO A 180 -7.86 -2.27 -14.24
N ASP A 181 -8.18 -2.86 -15.39
CA ASP A 181 -9.24 -3.87 -15.47
C ASP A 181 -8.91 -5.15 -14.69
N ALA A 182 -7.62 -5.36 -14.39
CA ALA A 182 -7.08 -6.57 -13.79
C ALA A 182 -6.87 -6.51 -12.26
N GLY A 183 -7.03 -5.35 -11.61
CA GLY A 183 -6.88 -5.27 -10.17
C GLY A 183 -7.81 -4.25 -9.52
N VAL A 184 -8.36 -4.69 -8.39
CA VAL A 184 -9.72 -4.39 -7.92
C VAL A 184 -10.74 -4.92 -8.93
N ASP A 185 -11.80 -5.58 -8.47
CA ASP A 185 -12.94 -5.84 -9.34
C ASP A 185 -13.52 -4.45 -9.71
N LYS A 186 -12.98 -3.79 -10.74
CA LYS A 186 -13.38 -2.47 -11.24
C LYS A 186 -14.90 -2.40 -11.44
N VAL A 187 -15.48 -3.55 -11.78
CA VAL A 187 -16.93 -3.75 -11.86
C VAL A 187 -17.64 -3.50 -10.51
N GLU A 188 -17.06 -3.89 -9.38
CA GLU A 188 -17.57 -3.55 -8.04
C GLU A 188 -17.54 -2.04 -7.77
N LEU A 189 -16.48 -1.35 -8.18
CA LEU A 189 -16.40 0.11 -8.09
C LEU A 189 -17.45 0.78 -8.99
N GLN A 190 -17.64 0.29 -10.23
CA GLN A 190 -18.71 0.73 -11.14
C GLN A 190 -20.10 0.52 -10.51
N ILE A 191 -20.36 -0.64 -9.91
CA ILE A 191 -21.62 -0.91 -9.20
C ILE A 191 -21.82 0.12 -8.08
N SER A 192 -20.80 0.39 -7.28
CA SER A 192 -20.89 1.34 -6.17
C SER A 192 -21.15 2.78 -6.65
N LEU A 193 -20.47 3.20 -7.73
CA LEU A 193 -20.64 4.52 -8.32
C LEU A 193 -22.06 4.71 -8.88
N GLU A 194 -22.57 3.77 -9.68
CA GLU A 194 -23.92 3.83 -10.23
C GLU A 194 -25.00 3.82 -9.15
N ARG A 195 -24.78 3.07 -8.07
CA ARG A 195 -25.67 3.11 -6.89
C ARG A 195 -25.69 4.48 -6.22
N LYS A 196 -24.55 5.18 -6.13
CA LYS A 196 -24.47 6.54 -5.57
C LYS A 196 -25.13 7.58 -6.48
N LYS A 197 -25.10 7.40 -7.80
CA LYS A 197 -25.85 8.22 -8.76
C LYS A 197 -27.37 7.97 -8.72
N GLY A 198 -27.79 6.83 -8.17
CA GLY A 198 -29.18 6.38 -8.21
C GLY A 198 -29.57 5.64 -9.49
N ASP A 199 -28.61 5.35 -10.39
CA ASP A 199 -28.85 4.51 -11.57
C ASP A 199 -28.79 3.03 -11.22
N TYR A 200 -29.84 2.56 -10.54
CA TYR A 200 -29.98 1.16 -10.17
C TYR A 200 -30.15 0.23 -11.38
N LYS A 201 -30.51 0.76 -12.55
CA LYS A 201 -30.64 -0.04 -13.77
C LYS A 201 -29.26 -0.44 -14.27
N THR A 202 -28.35 0.53 -14.39
CA THR A 202 -26.97 0.28 -14.83
C THR A 202 -26.20 -0.51 -13.77
N ALA A 203 -26.37 -0.20 -12.48
CA ALA A 203 -25.77 -0.99 -11.39
C ALA A 203 -26.13 -2.48 -11.45
N LYS A 204 -27.41 -2.81 -11.73
CA LYS A 204 -27.85 -4.22 -11.89
C LYS A 204 -27.21 -4.90 -13.10
N LEU A 205 -27.00 -4.18 -14.20
CA LEU A 205 -26.31 -4.72 -15.37
C LEU A 205 -24.87 -5.09 -15.02
N TYR A 206 -24.14 -4.22 -14.31
CA TYR A 206 -22.79 -4.53 -13.84
C TYR A 206 -22.76 -5.70 -12.86
N CYS A 207 -23.69 -5.80 -11.91
CA CYS A 207 -23.80 -6.96 -11.03
C CYS A 207 -23.97 -8.26 -11.82
N ARG A 208 -24.81 -8.23 -12.87
CA ARG A 208 -25.06 -9.39 -13.72
C ARG A 208 -23.80 -9.78 -14.50
N ASP A 209 -23.09 -8.81 -15.05
CA ASP A 209 -21.89 -9.06 -15.83
C ASP A 209 -20.76 -9.62 -14.93
N LEU A 210 -20.59 -9.09 -13.71
CA LEU A 210 -19.67 -9.62 -12.71
C LEU A 210 -20.03 -11.06 -12.32
N LEU A 211 -21.30 -11.33 -12.02
CA LEU A 211 -21.76 -12.67 -11.68
C LEU A 211 -21.45 -13.63 -12.83
N ASN A 212 -21.69 -13.24 -14.08
CA ASN A 212 -21.38 -14.06 -15.23
C ASN A 212 -19.89 -14.39 -15.34
N GLN A 213 -19.01 -13.40 -15.13
CA GLN A 213 -17.57 -13.60 -15.16
C GLN A 213 -17.11 -14.58 -14.06
N LYS A 214 -17.54 -14.36 -12.81
CA LYS A 214 -17.17 -15.22 -11.67
C LYS A 214 -17.75 -16.64 -11.83
N SER A 215 -18.98 -16.78 -12.30
CA SER A 215 -19.59 -18.08 -12.60
C SER A 215 -18.80 -18.86 -13.65
N THR A 216 -18.34 -18.21 -14.71
CA THR A 216 -17.50 -18.86 -15.73
C THR A 216 -16.16 -19.33 -15.13
N ALA A 217 -15.51 -18.49 -14.30
CA ALA A 217 -14.28 -18.89 -13.62
C ALA A 217 -14.47 -20.11 -12.69
N ILE A 218 -15.55 -20.12 -11.90
CA ILE A 218 -15.89 -21.25 -11.02
C ILE A 218 -16.08 -22.54 -11.82
N LEU A 219 -16.85 -22.49 -12.92
CA LEU A 219 -17.11 -23.68 -13.75
C LEU A 219 -15.83 -24.22 -14.40
N ASN A 220 -14.93 -23.34 -14.83
CA ASN A 220 -13.63 -23.75 -15.39
C ASN A 220 -12.77 -24.47 -14.34
N ILE A 221 -12.66 -23.91 -13.14
CA ILE A 221 -11.89 -24.51 -12.02
C ILE A 221 -12.47 -25.88 -11.62
N LEU A 222 -13.79 -26.00 -11.55
CA LEU A 222 -14.45 -27.28 -11.26
C LEU A 222 -14.14 -28.32 -12.33
N GLY A 223 -14.13 -27.95 -13.61
CA GLY A 223 -13.79 -28.87 -14.70
C GLY A 223 -12.31 -29.29 -14.70
N GLU A 224 -11.39 -28.37 -14.36
CA GLU A 224 -9.97 -28.72 -14.17
C GLU A 224 -9.79 -29.68 -12.99
N TYR A 225 -10.46 -29.41 -11.87
CA TYR A 225 -10.38 -30.27 -10.69
C TYR A 225 -10.96 -31.66 -10.94
N GLU A 226 -12.12 -31.74 -11.61
CA GLU A 226 -12.69 -33.01 -12.08
C GLU A 226 -11.70 -33.79 -12.95
N THR A 227 -11.00 -33.11 -13.85
CA THR A 227 -10.01 -33.72 -14.76
C THR A 227 -8.86 -34.33 -13.96
N ILE A 228 -8.30 -33.57 -13.00
CA ILE A 228 -7.22 -34.04 -12.13
C ILE A 228 -7.64 -35.29 -11.35
N LEU A 229 -8.85 -35.29 -10.76
CA LEU A 229 -9.37 -36.42 -9.99
C LEU A 229 -9.51 -37.70 -10.84
N LYS A 230 -9.87 -37.57 -12.13
CA LYS A 230 -9.90 -38.72 -13.05
C LYS A 230 -8.50 -39.24 -13.35
N GLU A 231 -7.53 -38.36 -13.53
CA GLU A 231 -6.13 -38.74 -13.81
C GLU A 231 -5.45 -39.40 -12.60
N THR A 232 -5.84 -39.06 -11.38
CA THR A 232 -5.34 -39.67 -10.13
C THR A 232 -6.09 -40.93 -9.71
N GLY A 233 -7.16 -41.32 -10.41
CA GLY A 233 -7.95 -42.52 -10.13
C GLY A 233 -8.99 -42.34 -9.02
N GLU A 234 -9.37 -41.10 -8.71
CA GLU A 234 -10.33 -40.72 -7.67
C GLU A 234 -11.76 -40.61 -8.25
N ASP A 235 -12.21 -41.65 -8.95
CA ASP A 235 -13.44 -41.64 -9.77
C ASP A 235 -14.72 -41.20 -9.03
N LYS A 236 -14.86 -41.57 -7.75
CA LYS A 236 -16.02 -41.18 -6.93
C LYS A 236 -16.05 -39.68 -6.65
N GLU A 237 -14.89 -39.08 -6.41
CA GLU A 237 -14.79 -37.65 -6.14
C GLU A 237 -14.96 -36.86 -7.43
N ALA A 238 -14.40 -37.34 -8.55
CA ALA A 238 -14.63 -36.77 -9.87
C ALA A 238 -16.13 -36.71 -10.22
N ALA A 239 -16.88 -37.80 -9.98
CA ALA A 239 -18.32 -37.82 -10.21
C ALA A 239 -19.09 -36.80 -9.34
N ASN A 240 -18.69 -36.63 -8.08
CA ASN A 240 -19.27 -35.64 -7.18
C ASN A 240 -19.01 -34.19 -7.66
N ILE A 241 -17.78 -33.89 -8.10
CA ILE A 241 -17.44 -32.57 -8.65
C ILE A 241 -18.20 -32.28 -9.95
N ALA A 242 -18.37 -33.28 -10.82
CA ALA A 242 -19.18 -33.13 -12.04
C ALA A 242 -20.65 -32.80 -11.72
N GLU A 243 -21.23 -33.42 -10.69
CA GLU A 243 -22.59 -33.13 -10.24
C GLU A 243 -22.71 -31.70 -9.70
N ILE A 244 -21.75 -31.26 -8.88
CA ILE A 244 -21.67 -29.88 -8.37
C ILE A 244 -21.54 -28.87 -9.53
N GLY A 245 -20.67 -29.13 -10.50
CA GLY A 245 -20.50 -28.27 -11.69
C GLY A 245 -21.78 -28.16 -12.52
N SER A 246 -22.49 -29.26 -12.74
CA SER A 246 -23.77 -29.28 -13.45
C SER A 246 -24.85 -28.49 -12.70
N ALA A 247 -24.97 -28.69 -11.38
CA ALA A 247 -25.90 -27.95 -10.54
C ALA A 247 -25.61 -26.44 -10.56
N ALA A 248 -24.33 -26.05 -10.48
CA ALA A 248 -23.90 -24.66 -10.57
C ALA A 248 -24.25 -24.05 -11.94
N ALA A 249 -24.00 -24.77 -13.04
CA ALA A 249 -24.33 -24.30 -14.39
C ALA A 249 -25.83 -24.06 -14.58
N VAL A 250 -26.69 -24.94 -14.05
CA VAL A 250 -28.15 -24.76 -14.10
C VAL A 250 -28.58 -23.55 -13.27
N LEU A 251 -28.04 -23.40 -12.06
CA LEU A 251 -28.35 -22.27 -11.18
C LEU A 251 -27.99 -20.94 -11.84
N PHE A 252 -26.78 -20.83 -12.41
CA PHE A 252 -26.34 -19.62 -13.10
C PHE A 252 -27.12 -19.35 -14.39
N LYS A 253 -27.53 -20.38 -15.13
CA LYS A 253 -28.40 -20.23 -16.31
C LYS A 253 -29.80 -19.73 -15.94
N ASN A 254 -30.39 -20.25 -14.87
CA ASN A 254 -31.71 -19.81 -14.40
C ASN A 254 -31.69 -18.37 -13.91
N PHE A 255 -30.59 -17.94 -13.28
CA PHE A 255 -30.38 -16.54 -12.92
C PHE A 255 -30.33 -15.63 -14.15
N ARG A 256 -29.68 -16.08 -15.25
CA ARG A 256 -29.69 -15.35 -16.53
C ARG A 256 -31.08 -15.24 -17.18
N MET A 257 -31.90 -16.30 -17.11
CA MET A 257 -33.21 -16.36 -17.79
C MET A 257 -34.40 -15.82 -16.97
N GLY A 258 -34.31 -15.81 -15.63
CA GLY A 258 -35.39 -15.39 -14.73
C GLY A 258 -35.82 -13.92 -14.86
N GLU A 259 -35.06 -13.09 -15.56
CA GLU A 259 -35.38 -11.66 -15.75
C GLU A 259 -35.72 -11.27 -17.21
N GLU A 260 -35.45 -12.12 -18.21
CA GLU A 260 -35.96 -11.90 -19.58
C GLU A 260 -37.47 -12.17 -19.68
N SER A 261 -38.03 -12.96 -18.75
CA SER A 261 -39.45 -13.29 -18.66
C SER A 261 -40.32 -12.25 -17.95
N LYS A 262 -39.75 -11.09 -17.57
CA LYS A 262 -40.46 -9.95 -16.94
C LYS A 262 -40.49 -8.67 -17.78
N LYS A 263 -40.16 -8.74 -19.07
CA LYS A 263 -40.46 -7.70 -20.06
C LYS A 263 -41.73 -8.05 -20.82
#